data_AF-A0AAP3DFC3-F1
#
_entry.id   AF-A0AAP3DFC3-F1
#
_cell.length_a   1.000
_cell.length_b   1.000
_cell.length_c   1.000
_cell.angle_alpha   90.00
_cell.angle_beta   90.00
_cell.angle_gamma   90.00
#
_symmetry.space_group_name_H-M   'P 1'
#
loop_
_entity.id
_entity.type
_entity.pdbx_description
1 polymer ?
#
loop_
_entity_poly.entity_id
_entity_poly.type
_entity_poly.pdbx_seq_one_letter_code
_entity_poly.pdbx_strand_id
1 'polypeptide(L)'
;MLQVTQELAQEIVTRMMKVIGYNVNVMDERGYIIASGDKKRLHQKHEGAVIAIERRGRFEVYPEDVKRLVGVQAGTNLVIQFQNEIVGVIGITGDPREVTKYGELVKMTAEMFLEQSYLLEQAKLDKRLREDFLLSIIHSDQQDISLWKEQARRLQIDLSIKRVAVVIELMDIGISDDSAYTTLRQMVGLLEMRDTIEMMAIKNSKQIVLVKESRHYRDKEAICEGVEQILSLLKNQLITPIKVSVGKAFSGAEGLRYCYESAQDTLLAGKAMAPELTVYYYDDFLNETLMVSVQDSWKSEEMIKVYKNLIAQDKSGELQQTLQVYMAEEGELNRIAKRLVIHRNTLRYRLQRIHDITGKDPKRISDLISLQFAMWLYKLKK
;
A
#
# COMPACT_ATOMS: atom_id res chain seq x y z
N MET A 1 2.86 -9.29 -29.42
CA MET A 1 4.31 -9.47 -29.62
C MET A 1 5.00 -8.33 -28.91
N LEU A 2 5.97 -8.63 -28.04
CA LEU A 2 6.79 -7.59 -27.41
C LEU A 2 7.76 -7.07 -28.49
N GLN A 3 7.50 -5.88 -29.02
CA GLN A 3 8.38 -5.21 -30.00
C GLN A 3 9.29 -4.24 -29.25
N VAL A 4 10.50 -4.02 -29.76
CA VAL A 4 11.34 -2.93 -29.26
C VAL A 4 10.62 -1.61 -29.59
N THR A 5 10.16 -0.90 -28.56
CA THR A 5 9.49 0.39 -28.76
C THR A 5 10.48 1.42 -29.28
N GLN A 6 9.98 2.42 -30.01
CA GLN A 6 10.83 3.50 -30.54
C GLN A 6 11.56 4.27 -29.43
N GLU A 7 10.88 4.52 -28.29
CA GLU A 7 11.48 5.20 -27.14
C GLU A 7 12.64 4.41 -26.55
N LEU A 8 12.43 3.11 -26.32
CA LEU A 8 13.44 2.19 -25.83
C LEU A 8 14.64 2.09 -26.76
N ALA A 9 14.38 1.91 -28.06
CA ALA A 9 15.39 1.86 -29.10
C ALA A 9 16.24 3.14 -29.12
N GLN A 10 15.61 4.31 -29.01
CA GLN A 10 16.32 5.59 -29.02
C GLN A 10 17.14 5.82 -27.75
N GLU A 11 16.68 5.34 -26.60
CA GLU A 11 17.46 5.37 -25.36
C GLU A 11 18.72 4.51 -25.47
N ILE A 12 18.60 3.29 -26.00
CA ILE A 12 19.73 2.39 -26.25
C ILE A 12 20.74 3.07 -27.18
N VAL A 13 20.31 3.58 -28.34
CA VAL A 13 21.18 4.28 -29.31
C VAL A 13 21.91 5.45 -28.64
N THR A 14 21.18 6.31 -27.91
CA THR A 14 21.72 7.52 -27.31
C THR A 14 22.77 7.20 -26.23
N ARG A 15 22.54 6.18 -25.41
CA ARG A 15 23.50 5.75 -24.39
C ARG A 15 24.73 5.10 -25.02
N MET A 16 24.54 4.22 -26.00
CA MET A 16 25.62 3.43 -26.59
C MET A 16 26.57 4.28 -27.43
N MET A 17 26.05 5.22 -28.24
CA MET A 17 26.89 6.11 -29.04
C MET A 17 27.89 6.92 -28.21
N LYS A 18 27.52 7.34 -27.00
CA LYS A 18 28.40 8.08 -26.08
C LYS A 18 29.57 7.24 -25.59
N VAL A 19 29.41 5.92 -25.55
CA VAL A 19 30.42 4.97 -25.04
C VAL A 19 31.31 4.47 -26.15
N ILE A 20 30.74 4.06 -27.29
CA ILE A 20 31.47 3.34 -28.34
C ILE A 20 32.02 4.25 -29.44
N GLY A 21 31.52 5.48 -29.58
CA GLY A 21 31.98 6.45 -30.59
C GLY A 21 31.58 6.16 -32.04
N TYR A 22 30.82 5.09 -32.30
CA TYR A 22 30.25 4.76 -33.62
C TYR A 22 28.75 5.08 -33.68
N ASN A 23 28.25 5.27 -34.91
CA ASN A 23 26.82 5.45 -35.13
C ASN A 23 26.08 4.11 -34.96
N VAL A 24 25.07 4.10 -34.09
CA VAL A 24 24.25 2.93 -33.78
C VAL A 24 22.84 3.16 -34.33
N ASN A 25 22.29 2.12 -34.94
CA ASN A 25 20.92 2.07 -35.43
C ASN A 25 20.22 0.88 -34.79
N VAL A 26 18.93 1.02 -34.52
CA VAL A 26 18.05 -0.09 -34.12
C VAL A 26 16.93 -0.19 -35.15
N MET A 27 16.68 -1.40 -35.62
CA MET A 27 15.65 -1.72 -36.60
C MET A 27 14.56 -2.61 -35.97
N ASP A 28 13.33 -2.46 -36.45
CA ASP A 28 12.21 -3.35 -36.12
C ASP A 28 12.36 -4.74 -36.78
N GLU A 29 11.45 -5.66 -36.48
CA GLU A 29 11.42 -7.02 -37.03
C GLU A 29 11.17 -7.08 -38.55
N ARG A 30 10.88 -5.93 -39.18
CA ARG A 30 10.71 -5.78 -40.63
C ARG A 30 11.92 -5.12 -41.30
N GLY A 31 12.94 -4.77 -40.51
CA GLY A 31 14.19 -4.14 -40.97
C GLY A 31 14.08 -2.63 -41.20
N TYR A 32 13.07 -1.95 -40.64
CA TYR A 32 12.97 -0.49 -40.68
C TYR A 32 13.70 0.14 -39.50
N ILE A 33 14.50 1.18 -39.75
CA ILE A 33 15.22 1.90 -38.70
C ILE A 33 14.23 2.68 -37.83
N ILE A 34 14.11 2.28 -36.56
CA ILE A 34 13.24 2.91 -35.56
C ILE A 34 14.01 3.87 -34.64
N ALA A 35 15.32 3.67 -34.48
CA ALA A 35 16.20 4.60 -33.78
C ALA A 35 17.56 4.69 -34.44
N SER A 36 18.18 5.87 -34.40
CA SER A 36 19.45 6.14 -35.08
C SER A 36 20.16 7.35 -34.48
N GLY A 37 21.49 7.34 -34.52
CA GLY A 37 22.30 8.53 -34.25
C GLY A 37 22.21 9.59 -35.34
N ASP A 38 21.85 9.17 -36.55
CA ASP A 38 21.54 10.06 -37.68
C ASP A 38 20.03 10.06 -37.94
N LYS A 39 19.38 11.17 -37.56
CA LYS A 39 17.93 11.37 -37.73
C LYS A 39 17.48 11.22 -39.18
N LYS A 40 18.35 11.47 -40.18
CA LYS A 40 18.00 11.31 -41.59
C LYS A 40 17.71 9.86 -41.96
N ARG A 41 18.25 8.89 -41.21
CA ARG A 41 18.09 7.46 -41.47
C ARG A 41 16.81 6.85 -40.89
N LEU A 42 16.10 7.57 -40.03
CA LEU A 42 14.87 7.07 -39.42
C LEU A 42 13.84 6.69 -40.50
N HIS A 43 13.11 5.60 -40.24
CA HIS A 43 12.08 5.02 -41.12
C HIS A 43 12.58 4.48 -42.46
N GLN A 44 13.89 4.46 -42.70
CA GLN A 44 14.44 3.83 -43.88
C GLN A 44 14.55 2.31 -43.68
N LYS A 45 14.32 1.56 -44.75
CA LYS A 45 14.53 0.10 -44.76
C LYS A 45 16.02 -0.19 -44.86
N HIS A 46 16.52 -1.08 -44.02
CA HIS A 46 17.92 -1.49 -43.97
C HIS A 46 18.06 -2.95 -44.41
N GLU A 47 18.52 -3.20 -45.64
CA GLU A 47 18.57 -4.55 -46.20
C GLU A 47 19.51 -5.49 -45.41
N GLY A 48 20.59 -4.96 -44.84
CA GLY A 48 21.47 -5.73 -43.96
C GLY A 48 20.79 -6.22 -42.67
N ALA A 49 19.75 -5.53 -42.20
CA ALA A 49 18.98 -5.97 -41.04
C ALA A 49 18.00 -7.09 -41.43
N VAL A 50 17.36 -6.99 -42.58
CA VAL A 50 16.47 -8.05 -43.12
C VAL A 50 17.24 -9.36 -43.27
N ILE A 51 18.45 -9.31 -43.85
CA ILE A 51 19.30 -10.50 -44.02
C ILE A 51 19.72 -11.07 -42.65
N ALA A 52 20.03 -10.24 -41.67
CA ALA A 52 20.36 -10.70 -40.31
C ALA A 52 19.18 -11.43 -39.65
N ILE A 53 17.95 -10.93 -39.84
CA ILE A 53 16.71 -11.54 -39.34
C ILE A 53 16.47 -12.90 -40.01
N GLU A 54 16.56 -12.97 -41.34
CA GLU A 54 16.41 -14.22 -42.10
C GLU A 54 17.42 -15.28 -41.66
N ARG A 55 18.66 -14.87 -41.35
CA ARG A 55 19.73 -15.74 -40.84
C ARG A 55 19.60 -16.06 -39.35
N ARG A 56 18.67 -15.42 -38.63
CA ARG A 56 18.49 -15.49 -37.17
C ARG A 56 19.82 -15.31 -36.40
N GLY A 57 20.63 -14.34 -36.84
CA GLY A 57 21.99 -14.19 -36.33
C GLY A 57 22.61 -12.86 -36.71
N ARG A 58 23.80 -12.90 -37.31
CA ARG A 58 24.54 -11.69 -37.71
C ARG A 58 24.74 -11.60 -39.21
N PHE A 59 24.81 -10.36 -39.70
CA PHE A 59 25.16 -10.06 -41.07
C PHE A 59 26.10 -8.84 -41.13
N GLU A 60 27.29 -9.08 -41.65
CA GLU A 60 28.32 -8.07 -41.83
C GLU A 60 28.28 -7.53 -43.25
N VAL A 61 28.27 -6.21 -43.40
CA VAL A 61 28.32 -5.50 -44.68
C VAL A 61 29.72 -4.91 -44.80
N TYR A 62 30.53 -5.46 -45.70
CA TYR A 62 31.85 -4.91 -45.98
C TYR A 62 31.76 -3.76 -47.00
N PRO A 63 32.75 -2.85 -47.06
CA PRO A 63 32.73 -1.71 -47.99
C PRO A 63 32.49 -2.09 -49.46
N GLU A 64 32.93 -3.27 -49.89
CA GLU A 64 32.74 -3.76 -51.25
C GLU A 64 31.28 -4.13 -51.56
N ASP A 65 30.50 -4.49 -50.53
CA ASP A 65 29.12 -4.95 -50.62
C ASP A 65 28.10 -3.79 -50.62
N VAL A 66 28.50 -2.59 -50.19
CA VAL A 66 27.60 -1.43 -50.01
C VAL A 66 26.86 -1.06 -51.30
N LYS A 67 27.50 -1.22 -52.47
CA LYS A 67 26.88 -0.90 -53.78
C LYS A 67 25.81 -1.90 -54.21
N ARG A 68 25.74 -3.07 -53.57
CA ARG A 68 24.85 -4.18 -53.94
C ARG A 68 23.58 -4.24 -53.10
N LEU A 69 23.51 -3.44 -52.03
CA LEU A 69 22.47 -3.50 -51.02
C LEU A 69 21.84 -2.12 -50.82
N VAL A 70 20.54 -2.07 -50.54
CA VAL A 70 19.74 -0.85 -50.42
C VAL A 70 19.73 -0.32 -48.98
N GLY A 71 20.05 0.96 -48.82
CA GLY A 71 19.94 1.67 -47.54
C GLY A 71 20.99 1.30 -46.49
N VAL A 72 22.03 0.54 -46.90
CA VAL A 72 23.08 0.06 -46.01
C VAL A 72 24.31 0.96 -45.99
N GLN A 73 25.03 0.92 -44.87
CA GLN A 73 26.41 1.39 -44.77
C GLN A 73 27.28 0.18 -44.36
N ALA A 74 28.60 0.27 -44.59
CA ALA A 74 29.50 -0.74 -44.06
C ALA A 74 29.34 -0.82 -42.53
N GLY A 75 29.28 -2.03 -42.01
CA GLY A 75 28.96 -2.23 -40.60
C GLY A 75 28.54 -3.65 -40.26
N THR A 76 28.21 -3.84 -38.99
CA THR A 76 27.69 -5.12 -38.48
C THR A 76 26.21 -4.98 -38.16
N ASN A 77 25.43 -6.02 -38.46
CA ASN A 77 24.01 -6.12 -38.11
C ASN A 77 23.81 -7.37 -37.25
N LEU A 78 23.27 -7.18 -36.05
CA LEU A 78 23.11 -8.22 -35.04
C LEU A 78 21.66 -8.29 -34.59
N VAL A 79 21.03 -9.46 -34.70
CA VAL A 79 19.67 -9.65 -34.18
C VAL A 79 19.65 -9.47 -32.66
N ILE A 80 18.61 -8.79 -32.17
CA ILE A 80 18.24 -8.71 -30.76
C ILE A 80 17.24 -9.83 -30.49
N GLN A 81 17.54 -10.67 -29.50
CA GLN A 81 16.68 -11.77 -29.10
C GLN A 81 16.12 -11.53 -27.70
N PHE A 82 14.83 -11.78 -27.53
CA PHE A 82 14.14 -11.73 -26.25
C PHE A 82 13.15 -12.89 -26.18
N GLN A 83 13.19 -13.70 -25.11
CA GLN A 83 12.38 -14.92 -24.97
C GLN A 83 12.46 -15.86 -26.19
N ASN A 84 13.67 -16.03 -26.76
CA ASN A 84 13.96 -16.80 -27.98
C ASN A 84 13.33 -16.28 -29.29
N GLU A 85 12.69 -15.10 -29.27
CA GLU A 85 12.14 -14.45 -30.45
C GLU A 85 13.02 -13.27 -30.90
N ILE A 86 13.06 -13.01 -32.20
CA ILE A 86 13.77 -11.84 -32.75
C ILE A 86 12.85 -10.63 -32.62
N VAL A 87 13.29 -9.65 -31.84
CA VAL A 87 12.52 -8.43 -31.55
C VAL A 87 13.04 -7.18 -32.26
N GLY A 88 14.19 -7.30 -32.92
CA GLY A 88 14.81 -6.22 -33.71
C GLY A 88 16.23 -6.54 -34.13
N VAL A 89 16.93 -5.54 -34.67
CA VAL A 89 18.33 -5.64 -35.09
C VAL A 89 19.10 -4.40 -34.67
N ILE A 90 20.35 -4.58 -34.24
CA ILE A 90 21.30 -3.51 -33.99
C ILE A 90 22.26 -3.42 -35.17
N GLY A 91 22.34 -2.24 -35.76
CA GLY A 91 23.31 -1.93 -36.81
C GLY A 91 24.36 -0.94 -36.31
N ILE A 92 25.65 -1.29 -36.36
CA ILE A 92 26.75 -0.36 -36.08
C ILE A 92 27.49 -0.06 -37.37
N THR A 93 27.55 1.22 -37.73
CA THR A 93 28.29 1.68 -38.90
C THR A 93 29.79 1.68 -38.61
N GLY A 94 30.59 1.08 -39.50
CA GLY A 94 32.05 1.05 -39.46
C GLY A 94 32.61 -0.18 -40.19
N ASP A 95 33.93 -0.40 -40.14
CA ASP A 95 34.51 -1.63 -40.70
C ASP A 95 34.07 -2.83 -39.85
N PRO A 96 33.39 -3.86 -40.41
CA PRO A 96 32.94 -5.02 -39.64
C PRO A 96 34.05 -5.68 -38.81
N ARG A 97 35.30 -5.67 -39.29
CA ARG A 97 36.46 -6.24 -38.59
C ARG A 97 36.76 -5.53 -37.27
N GLU A 98 36.35 -4.28 -37.15
CA GLU A 98 36.54 -3.45 -35.98
C GLU A 98 35.27 -3.36 -35.13
N VAL A 99 34.11 -3.14 -35.77
CA VAL A 99 32.88 -2.79 -35.05
C VAL A 99 32.07 -3.98 -34.54
N THR A 100 32.28 -5.19 -35.05
CA THR A 100 31.51 -6.38 -34.62
C THR A 100 31.65 -6.63 -33.11
N LYS A 101 32.83 -6.48 -32.52
CA LYS A 101 33.03 -6.66 -31.06
C LYS A 101 32.22 -5.66 -30.22
N TYR A 102 32.08 -4.41 -30.68
CA TYR A 102 31.24 -3.42 -30.04
C TYR A 102 29.76 -3.72 -30.27
N GLY A 103 29.43 -4.24 -31.46
CA GLY A 103 28.10 -4.75 -31.78
C GLY A 103 27.61 -5.78 -30.79
N GLU A 104 28.43 -6.79 -30.49
CA GLU A 104 28.06 -7.85 -29.52
C GLU A 104 27.82 -7.27 -28.12
N LEU A 105 28.63 -6.28 -27.68
CA LEU A 105 28.41 -5.59 -26.39
C LEU A 105 27.10 -4.79 -26.37
N VAL A 106 26.80 -4.08 -27.46
CA VAL A 106 25.55 -3.31 -27.60
C VAL A 106 24.36 -4.25 -27.66
N LYS A 107 24.47 -5.40 -28.35
CA LYS A 107 23.47 -6.47 -28.37
C LYS A 107 23.18 -6.98 -26.96
N MET A 108 24.20 -7.44 -26.23
CA MET A 108 24.02 -7.94 -24.86
C MET A 108 23.38 -6.90 -23.95
N THR A 109 23.76 -5.63 -24.08
CA THR A 109 23.18 -4.56 -23.26
C THR A 109 21.73 -4.28 -23.63
N ALA A 110 21.38 -4.30 -24.91
CA ALA A 110 20.00 -4.15 -25.37
C ALA A 110 19.11 -5.30 -24.89
N GLU A 111 19.57 -6.54 -25.01
CA GLU A 111 18.86 -7.74 -24.54
C GLU A 111 18.68 -7.72 -23.01
N MET A 112 19.73 -7.38 -22.25
CA MET A 112 19.65 -7.22 -20.80
C MET A 112 18.66 -6.12 -20.39
N PHE A 113 18.65 -4.98 -21.10
CA PHE A 113 17.75 -3.88 -20.80
C PHE A 113 16.28 -4.24 -21.10
N LEU A 114 16.04 -4.99 -22.18
CA LEU A 114 14.72 -5.57 -22.48
C LEU A 114 14.25 -6.51 -21.37
N GLU A 115 15.12 -7.41 -20.90
CA GLU A 115 14.83 -8.32 -19.80
C GLU A 115 14.50 -7.56 -18.51
N GLN A 116 15.32 -6.57 -18.16
CA GLN A 116 15.07 -5.74 -16.98
C GLN A 116 13.75 -4.98 -17.08
N SER A 117 13.47 -4.36 -18.22
CA SER A 117 12.22 -3.61 -18.45
C SER A 117 11.00 -4.53 -18.31
N TYR A 118 11.07 -5.73 -18.88
CA TYR A 118 10.03 -6.74 -18.75
C TYR A 118 9.79 -7.17 -17.30
N LEU A 119 10.86 -7.47 -16.55
CA LEU A 119 10.75 -7.84 -15.14
C LEU A 119 10.15 -6.71 -14.29
N LEU A 120 10.53 -5.45 -14.57
CA LEU A 120 9.96 -4.28 -13.89
C LEU A 120 8.46 -4.10 -14.22
N GLU A 121 8.06 -4.32 -15.47
CA GLU A 121 6.66 -4.25 -15.88
C GLU A 121 5.82 -5.36 -15.23
N GLN A 122 6.34 -6.58 -15.17
CA GLN A 122 5.71 -7.70 -14.46
C GLN A 122 5.55 -7.40 -12.97
N ALA A 123 6.59 -6.90 -12.30
CA ALA A 123 6.52 -6.56 -10.89
C ALA A 123 5.48 -5.44 -10.62
N LYS A 124 5.39 -4.44 -11.51
CA LYS A 124 4.36 -3.41 -11.42
C LYS A 124 2.96 -3.97 -11.62
N LEU A 125 2.78 -4.89 -12.57
CA LEU A 125 1.50 -5.54 -12.82
C LEU A 125 1.07 -6.38 -11.61
N ASP A 126 1.98 -7.19 -11.03
CA ASP A 126 1.69 -7.99 -9.83
C ASP A 126 1.24 -7.10 -8.66
N LYS A 127 1.99 -6.01 -8.39
CA LYS A 127 1.62 -5.01 -7.38
C LYS A 127 0.22 -4.43 -7.62
N ARG A 128 -0.08 -4.03 -8.85
CA ARG A 128 -1.40 -3.48 -9.21
C ARG A 128 -2.52 -4.50 -9.01
N LEU A 129 -2.30 -5.76 -9.40
CA LEU A 129 -3.29 -6.81 -9.21
C LEU A 129 -3.52 -7.12 -7.72
N ARG A 130 -2.48 -7.06 -6.88
CA ARG A 130 -2.58 -7.19 -5.42
C ARG A 130 -3.33 -6.00 -4.80
N GLU A 131 -3.07 -4.78 -5.26
CA GLU A 131 -3.80 -3.57 -4.86
C GLU A 131 -5.29 -3.69 -5.21
N ASP A 132 -5.61 -4.02 -6.47
CA ASP A 132 -6.99 -4.21 -6.93
C ASP A 132 -7.72 -5.32 -6.15
N PHE A 133 -7.01 -6.41 -5.82
CA PHE A 133 -7.54 -7.48 -4.99
C PHE A 133 -7.82 -7.02 -3.54
N LEU A 134 -6.92 -6.26 -2.93
CA LEU A 134 -7.15 -5.72 -1.59
C LEU A 134 -8.32 -4.72 -1.59
N LEU A 135 -8.40 -3.85 -2.59
CA LEU A 135 -9.51 -2.90 -2.73
C LEU A 135 -10.85 -3.62 -2.95
N SER A 136 -10.88 -4.71 -3.72
CA SER A 136 -12.10 -5.50 -3.88
C SER A 136 -12.58 -6.06 -2.54
N ILE A 137 -11.68 -6.55 -1.69
CA ILE A 137 -12.01 -7.04 -0.35
C ILE A 137 -12.51 -5.92 0.57
N ILE A 138 -11.87 -4.75 0.51
CA ILE A 138 -12.22 -3.58 1.35
C ILE A 138 -13.62 -3.03 1.02
N HIS A 139 -14.01 -3.07 -0.26
CA HIS A 139 -15.25 -2.45 -0.74
C HIS A 139 -16.42 -3.41 -0.93
N SER A 140 -16.20 -4.72 -0.97
CA SER A 140 -17.25 -5.70 -1.24
C SER A 140 -18.11 -6.10 -0.03
N ASP A 141 -19.32 -6.54 -0.32
CA ASP A 141 -20.22 -7.21 0.62
C ASP A 141 -19.88 -8.71 0.76
N GLN A 142 -20.50 -9.43 1.71
CA GLN A 142 -20.14 -10.81 2.08
C GLN A 142 -20.29 -11.87 0.96
N GLN A 143 -20.77 -11.51 -0.23
CA GLN A 143 -21.15 -12.47 -1.28
C GLN A 143 -19.99 -12.91 -2.20
N ASP A 144 -18.78 -12.36 -2.05
CA ASP A 144 -17.67 -12.56 -3.02
C ASP A 144 -16.62 -13.62 -2.64
N ILE A 145 -16.88 -14.45 -1.63
CA ILE A 145 -15.88 -15.39 -1.07
C ILE A 145 -15.30 -16.34 -2.13
N SER A 146 -16.11 -16.85 -3.05
CA SER A 146 -15.65 -17.74 -4.12
C SER A 146 -14.73 -17.03 -5.12
N LEU A 147 -15.07 -15.79 -5.46
CA LEU A 147 -14.25 -14.92 -6.32
C LEU A 147 -12.91 -14.61 -5.65
N TRP A 148 -12.91 -14.27 -4.35
CA TRP A 148 -11.68 -14.00 -3.61
C TRP A 148 -10.76 -15.22 -3.52
N LYS A 149 -11.32 -16.42 -3.35
CA LYS A 149 -10.53 -17.67 -3.38
C LYS A 149 -9.84 -17.88 -4.72
N GLU A 150 -10.53 -17.60 -5.83
CA GLU A 150 -9.95 -17.71 -7.17
C GLU A 150 -8.89 -16.63 -7.42
N GLN A 151 -9.13 -15.38 -7.01
CA GLN A 151 -8.15 -14.30 -7.11
C GLN A 151 -6.90 -14.57 -6.27
N ALA A 152 -7.08 -15.01 -5.01
CA ALA A 152 -5.96 -15.40 -4.15
C ALA A 152 -5.13 -16.52 -4.77
N ARG A 153 -5.76 -17.53 -5.38
CA ARG A 153 -5.05 -18.60 -6.09
C ARG A 153 -4.20 -18.06 -7.26
N ARG A 154 -4.75 -17.15 -8.06
CA ARG A 154 -4.02 -16.55 -9.20
C ARG A 154 -2.83 -15.70 -8.73
N LEU A 155 -2.99 -14.99 -7.63
CA LEU A 155 -1.94 -14.18 -7.00
C LEU A 155 -1.00 -14.99 -6.10
N GLN A 156 -1.18 -16.31 -6.02
CA GLN A 156 -0.39 -17.22 -5.19
C GLN A 156 -0.40 -16.85 -3.69
N ILE A 157 -1.51 -16.27 -3.23
CA ILE A 157 -1.74 -15.90 -1.83
C ILE A 157 -2.23 -17.15 -1.09
N ASP A 158 -1.40 -17.69 -0.20
CA ASP A 158 -1.77 -18.84 0.64
C ASP A 158 -2.75 -18.40 1.74
N LEU A 159 -4.03 -18.70 1.53
CA LEU A 159 -5.11 -18.36 2.46
C LEU A 159 -5.03 -19.10 3.81
N SER A 160 -4.20 -20.13 3.96
CA SER A 160 -4.01 -20.79 5.27
C SER A 160 -3.20 -19.92 6.25
N ILE A 161 -2.38 -19.01 5.72
CA ILE A 161 -1.55 -18.10 6.51
C ILE A 161 -2.43 -17.02 7.16
N LYS A 162 -2.20 -16.78 8.45
CA LYS A 162 -2.84 -15.67 9.16
C LYS A 162 -2.23 -14.35 8.72
N ARG A 163 -3.07 -13.35 8.46
CA ARG A 163 -2.67 -12.00 8.06
C ARG A 163 -3.27 -10.97 8.99
N VAL A 164 -2.53 -9.90 9.22
CA VAL A 164 -2.96 -8.74 10.00
C VAL A 164 -2.99 -7.52 9.08
N ALA A 165 -4.03 -6.70 9.23
CA ALA A 165 -4.10 -5.41 8.54
C ALA A 165 -3.62 -4.28 9.46
N VAL A 166 -3.01 -3.27 8.85
CA VAL A 166 -2.64 -2.01 9.48
C VAL A 166 -3.30 -0.89 8.68
N VAL A 167 -4.05 -0.01 9.34
CA VAL A 167 -4.62 1.18 8.70
C VAL A 167 -3.81 2.40 9.15
N ILE A 168 -3.32 3.16 8.18
CA ILE A 168 -2.64 4.44 8.41
C ILE A 168 -3.57 5.53 7.89
N GLU A 169 -3.98 6.43 8.78
CA GLU A 169 -4.84 7.57 8.45
C GLU A 169 -4.06 8.88 8.61
N LEU A 170 -4.04 9.67 7.53
CA LEU A 170 -3.58 11.04 7.55
C LEU A 170 -4.63 11.92 8.22
N MET A 171 -4.24 12.62 9.27
CA MET A 171 -5.13 13.54 9.97
C MET A 171 -5.34 14.79 9.14
N ASP A 172 -6.55 15.36 9.22
CA ASP A 172 -6.88 16.58 8.49
C ASP A 172 -6.07 17.77 9.03
N ILE A 173 -5.25 18.36 8.17
CA ILE A 173 -4.41 19.53 8.47
C ILE A 173 -4.88 20.76 7.68
N GLY A 174 -6.09 20.72 7.09
CA GLY A 174 -6.58 21.78 6.21
C GLY A 174 -5.92 21.79 4.82
N ILE A 175 -5.37 20.64 4.39
CA ILE A 175 -4.82 20.45 3.05
C ILE A 175 -5.90 20.02 2.07
N SER A 176 -5.73 20.35 0.78
CA SER A 176 -6.64 19.88 -0.27
C SER A 176 -6.54 18.36 -0.46
N ASP A 177 -7.59 17.73 -0.97
CA ASP A 177 -7.60 16.29 -1.26
C ASP A 177 -6.46 15.88 -2.22
N ASP A 178 -6.10 16.73 -3.19
CA ASP A 178 -4.98 16.48 -4.11
C ASP A 178 -3.63 16.43 -3.39
N SER A 179 -3.42 17.32 -2.41
CA SER A 179 -2.19 17.36 -1.61
C SER A 179 -2.14 16.16 -0.66
N ALA A 180 -3.27 15.80 -0.04
CA ALA A 180 -3.39 14.61 0.79
C ALA A 180 -3.07 13.34 -0.02
N TYR A 181 -3.66 13.18 -1.19
CA TYR A 181 -3.42 12.04 -2.07
C TYR A 181 -1.98 11.95 -2.56
N THR A 182 -1.35 13.09 -2.88
CA THR A 182 0.09 13.14 -3.20
C THR A 182 0.95 12.66 -2.04
N THR A 183 0.60 13.06 -0.82
CA THR A 183 1.27 12.62 0.41
C THR A 183 1.10 11.11 0.62
N LEU A 184 -0.11 10.57 0.43
CA LEU A 184 -0.34 9.13 0.50
C LEU A 184 0.46 8.36 -0.54
N ARG A 185 0.58 8.86 -1.78
CA ARG A 185 1.43 8.23 -2.80
C ARG A 185 2.92 8.25 -2.43
N GLN A 186 3.40 9.31 -1.79
CA GLN A 186 4.76 9.33 -1.25
C GLN A 186 4.94 8.28 -0.14
N MET A 187 3.97 8.14 0.77
CA MET A 187 4.00 7.09 1.79
C MET A 187 4.04 5.70 1.15
N VAL A 188 3.18 5.42 0.16
CA VAL A 188 3.17 4.14 -0.57
C VAL A 188 4.54 3.86 -1.17
N GLY A 189 5.15 4.81 -1.88
CA GLY A 189 6.48 4.62 -2.47
C GLY A 189 7.58 4.31 -1.44
N LEU A 190 7.49 4.87 -0.23
CA LEU A 190 8.42 4.57 0.88
C LEU A 190 8.20 3.17 1.47
N LEU A 191 6.94 2.75 1.57
CA LEU A 191 6.54 1.48 2.17
C LEU A 191 6.69 0.29 1.22
N GLU A 192 6.56 0.52 -0.09
CA GLU A 192 6.75 -0.49 -1.14
C GLU A 192 8.14 -1.14 -1.14
N MET A 193 9.14 -0.49 -0.54
CA MET A 193 10.50 -0.99 -0.43
C MET A 193 10.67 -2.07 0.66
N ARG A 194 9.59 -2.43 1.37
CA ARG A 194 9.64 -3.40 2.48
C ARG A 194 9.00 -4.73 2.10
N ASP A 195 9.83 -5.77 2.08
CA ASP A 195 9.43 -7.15 1.77
C ASP A 195 8.41 -7.76 2.74
N THR A 196 8.22 -7.14 3.91
CA THR A 196 7.26 -7.61 4.92
C THR A 196 5.81 -7.26 4.60
N ILE A 197 5.56 -6.35 3.66
CA ILE A 197 4.21 -5.92 3.27
C ILE A 197 3.79 -6.73 2.05
N GLU A 198 2.78 -7.60 2.22
CA GLU A 198 2.32 -8.50 1.16
C GLU A 198 1.34 -7.81 0.20
N MET A 199 0.49 -6.92 0.74
CA MET A 199 -0.45 -6.11 -0.04
C MET A 199 -0.59 -4.72 0.60
N MET A 200 -0.84 -3.72 -0.24
CA MET A 200 -1.06 -2.34 0.17
C MET A 200 -2.01 -1.66 -0.81
N ALA A 201 -2.87 -0.79 -0.31
CA ALA A 201 -3.77 0.00 -1.14
C ALA A 201 -4.08 1.36 -0.49
N ILE A 202 -4.29 2.38 -1.34
CA ILE A 202 -4.88 3.65 -0.91
C ILE A 202 -6.40 3.48 -0.96
N LYS A 203 -7.06 3.49 0.20
CA LYS A 203 -8.51 3.30 0.29
C LYS A 203 -9.31 4.55 -0.07
N ASN A 204 -8.83 5.72 0.33
CA ASN A 204 -9.45 7.03 0.08
C ASN A 204 -8.41 8.16 0.21
N SER A 205 -8.81 9.43 0.17
CA SER A 205 -7.89 10.58 0.27
C SER A 205 -7.15 10.70 1.61
N LYS A 206 -7.48 9.88 2.62
CA LYS A 206 -6.90 9.93 3.96
C LYS A 206 -6.26 8.62 4.43
N GLN A 207 -6.60 7.47 3.84
CA GLN A 207 -6.25 6.17 4.41
C GLN A 207 -5.44 5.28 3.45
N ILE A 208 -4.38 4.68 3.99
CA ILE A 208 -3.67 3.54 3.41
C ILE A 208 -3.97 2.30 4.26
N VAL A 209 -4.20 1.18 3.59
CA VAL A 209 -4.35 -0.13 4.21
C VAL A 209 -3.16 -0.99 3.81
N LEU A 210 -2.51 -1.59 4.79
CA LEU A 210 -1.42 -2.55 4.63
C LEU A 210 -1.90 -3.91 5.13
N VAL A 211 -1.52 -4.98 4.42
CA VAL A 211 -1.73 -6.35 4.89
C VAL A 211 -0.40 -7.06 4.90
N LYS A 212 -0.09 -7.71 6.03
CA LYS A 212 1.12 -8.50 6.20
C LYS A 212 0.80 -9.87 6.77
N GLU A 213 1.64 -10.84 6.44
CA GLU A 213 1.62 -12.16 7.07
C GLU A 213 1.98 -12.06 8.56
N SER A 214 1.27 -12.81 9.39
CA SER A 214 1.51 -12.96 10.82
C SER A 214 2.01 -14.38 11.09
N ARG A 215 3.27 -14.66 10.72
CA ARG A 215 3.90 -15.98 10.90
C ARG A 215 4.12 -16.33 12.38
N HIS A 216 4.26 -15.32 13.23
CA HIS A 216 4.42 -15.45 14.68
C HIS A 216 3.34 -14.67 15.43
N TYR A 217 2.08 -15.09 15.34
CA TYR A 217 0.95 -14.42 16.02
C TYR A 217 1.14 -14.25 17.55
N ARG A 218 2.03 -15.05 18.18
CA ARG A 218 2.37 -14.92 19.60
C ARG A 218 3.36 -13.79 19.91
N ASP A 219 3.92 -13.16 18.89
CA ASP A 219 4.94 -12.13 19.02
C ASP A 219 4.32 -10.75 18.73
N LYS A 220 3.61 -10.22 19.74
CA LYS A 220 3.09 -8.83 19.72
C LYS A 220 4.24 -7.84 19.47
N GLU A 221 5.45 -8.15 19.94
CA GLU A 221 6.64 -7.31 19.86
C GLU A 221 7.07 -7.12 18.40
N ALA A 222 7.16 -8.18 17.59
CA ALA A 222 7.50 -8.07 16.18
C ALA A 222 6.51 -7.21 15.35
N ILE A 223 5.23 -7.21 15.71
CA ILE A 223 4.24 -6.34 15.06
C ILE A 223 4.44 -4.88 15.48
N CYS A 224 4.65 -4.65 16.77
CA CYS A 224 4.95 -3.32 17.31
C CYS A 224 6.21 -2.73 16.69
N GLU A 225 7.31 -3.48 16.64
CA GLU A 225 8.59 -3.05 16.05
C GLU A 225 8.41 -2.63 14.58
N GLY A 226 7.67 -3.43 13.80
CA GLY A 226 7.39 -3.10 12.39
C GLY A 226 6.60 -1.79 12.25
N VAL A 227 5.62 -1.54 13.13
CA VAL A 227 4.86 -0.29 13.14
C VAL A 227 5.73 0.88 13.56
N GLU A 228 6.57 0.73 14.58
CA GLU A 228 7.50 1.76 15.03
C GLU A 228 8.51 2.15 13.93
N GLN A 229 9.02 1.18 13.17
CA GLN A 229 9.87 1.45 12.01
C GLN A 229 9.14 2.24 10.92
N ILE A 230 7.87 1.92 10.66
CA ILE A 230 7.02 2.68 9.73
C ILE A 230 6.83 4.11 10.23
N LEU A 231 6.50 4.29 11.51
CA LEU A 231 6.31 5.61 12.10
C LEU A 231 7.58 6.46 12.05
N SER A 232 8.73 5.86 12.38
CA SER A 232 10.02 6.55 12.31
C SER A 232 10.32 7.02 10.89
N LEU A 233 10.11 6.15 9.90
CA LEU A 233 10.29 6.48 8.48
C LEU A 233 9.39 7.65 8.04
N LEU A 234 8.10 7.58 8.36
CA LEU A 234 7.13 8.63 7.98
C LEU A 234 7.40 9.95 8.69
N LYS A 235 7.81 9.90 9.97
CA LYS A 235 8.21 11.08 10.74
C LYS A 235 9.45 11.74 10.17
N ASN A 236 10.45 10.98 9.75
CA ASN A 236 11.68 11.50 9.13
C ASN A 236 11.41 12.20 7.80
N GLN A 237 10.32 11.84 7.12
CA GLN A 237 9.85 12.49 5.89
C GLN A 237 8.84 13.62 6.16
N LEU A 238 8.67 14.03 7.43
CA LEU A 238 7.74 15.08 7.88
C LEU A 238 6.26 14.79 7.58
N ILE A 239 5.90 13.51 7.44
CA ILE A 239 4.55 13.08 7.11
C ILE A 239 3.74 12.85 8.41
N THR A 240 3.29 13.94 9.03
CA THR A 240 2.50 13.95 10.30
C THR A 240 1.52 15.13 10.31
N PRO A 241 0.41 15.07 11.08
CA PRO A 241 0.01 14.03 12.01
C PRO A 241 -0.71 12.85 11.33
N ILE A 242 -0.43 11.64 11.82
CA ILE A 242 -1.08 10.41 11.38
C ILE A 242 -1.63 9.65 12.59
N LYS A 243 -2.60 8.76 12.34
CA LYS A 243 -3.07 7.74 13.27
C LYS A 243 -2.89 6.38 12.63
N VAL A 244 -2.49 5.40 13.42
CA VAL A 244 -2.24 4.04 12.95
C VAL A 244 -3.04 3.07 13.81
N SER A 245 -3.70 2.10 13.18
CA SER A 245 -4.31 0.99 13.89
C SER A 245 -3.78 -0.35 13.39
N VAL A 246 -3.68 -1.31 14.29
CA VAL A 246 -3.29 -2.68 14.01
C VAL A 246 -4.46 -3.59 14.36
N GLY A 247 -4.99 -4.28 13.35
CA GLY A 247 -6.10 -5.21 13.51
C GLY A 247 -5.69 -6.53 14.15
N LYS A 248 -6.61 -7.49 14.11
CA LYS A 248 -6.39 -8.87 14.52
C LYS A 248 -5.99 -9.75 13.34
N ALA A 249 -5.20 -10.78 13.61
CA ALA A 249 -4.77 -11.71 12.58
C ALA A 249 -5.84 -12.78 12.29
N PHE A 250 -6.18 -12.98 11.03
CA PHE A 250 -7.12 -13.99 10.57
C PHE A 250 -6.58 -14.76 9.36
N SER A 251 -7.04 -15.99 9.18
CA SER A 251 -6.75 -16.84 8.01
C SER A 251 -8.03 -17.05 7.18
N GLY A 252 -7.88 -17.51 5.95
CA GLY A 252 -8.97 -17.76 5.01
C GLY A 252 -9.34 -16.54 4.17
N ALA A 253 -10.17 -16.75 3.15
CA ALA A 253 -10.64 -15.68 2.27
C ALA A 253 -11.43 -14.60 3.03
N GLU A 254 -12.34 -15.01 3.93
CA GLU A 254 -13.05 -14.08 4.82
C GLU A 254 -12.11 -13.42 5.83
N GLY A 255 -11.04 -14.12 6.22
CA GLY A 255 -10.02 -13.59 7.13
C GLY A 255 -9.32 -12.34 6.60
N LEU A 256 -9.15 -12.21 5.28
CA LEU A 256 -8.62 -10.98 4.67
C LEU A 256 -9.52 -9.77 4.93
N ARG A 257 -10.83 -9.97 4.88
CA ARG A 257 -11.81 -8.93 5.23
C ARG A 257 -11.79 -8.66 6.73
N TYR A 258 -11.86 -9.70 7.56
CA TYR A 258 -11.90 -9.54 9.02
C TYR A 258 -10.64 -8.86 9.57
N CYS A 259 -9.45 -9.11 9.00
CA CYS A 259 -8.25 -8.42 9.45
C CYS A 259 -8.33 -6.93 9.16
N TYR A 260 -8.87 -6.53 7.99
CA TYR A 260 -9.11 -5.13 7.66
C TYR A 260 -10.21 -4.49 8.53
N GLU A 261 -11.38 -5.12 8.65
CA GLU A 261 -12.49 -4.61 9.48
C GLU A 261 -12.04 -4.40 10.93
N SER A 262 -11.33 -5.38 11.50
CA SER A 262 -10.80 -5.25 12.87
C SER A 262 -9.83 -4.07 13.02
N ALA A 263 -8.99 -3.79 12.01
CA ALA A 263 -8.10 -2.63 12.04
C ALA A 263 -8.88 -1.32 11.90
N GLN A 264 -9.89 -1.28 11.03
CA GLN A 264 -10.75 -0.11 10.82
C GLN A 264 -11.56 0.22 12.08
N ASP A 265 -12.15 -0.78 12.73
CA ASP A 265 -12.90 -0.62 13.97
C ASP A 265 -11.99 -0.19 15.11
N THR A 266 -10.77 -0.75 15.19
CA THR A 266 -9.74 -0.33 16.15
C THR A 266 -9.36 1.14 15.96
N LEU A 267 -9.25 1.62 14.72
CA LEU A 267 -8.94 3.02 14.44
C LEU A 267 -10.05 3.94 14.96
N LEU A 268 -11.31 3.60 14.70
CA LEU A 268 -12.47 4.38 15.13
C LEU A 268 -12.60 4.38 16.66
N ALA A 269 -12.52 3.21 17.29
CA ALA A 269 -12.54 3.06 18.73
C ALA A 269 -11.38 3.81 19.40
N GLY A 270 -10.16 3.60 18.91
CA GLY A 270 -8.95 4.24 19.43
C GLY A 270 -9.03 5.77 19.39
N LYS A 271 -9.42 6.34 18.24
CA LYS A 271 -9.59 7.80 18.10
C LYS A 271 -10.64 8.37 19.05
N ALA A 272 -11.73 7.65 19.29
CA ALA A 272 -12.81 8.11 20.17
C ALA A 272 -12.44 7.99 21.66
N MET A 273 -11.69 6.94 22.03
CA MET A 273 -11.38 6.65 23.43
C MET A 273 -10.10 7.32 23.93
N ALA A 274 -9.05 7.30 23.11
CA ALA A 274 -7.70 7.74 23.44
C ALA A 274 -7.10 8.59 22.29
N PRO A 275 -7.72 9.74 21.94
CA PRO A 275 -7.33 10.58 20.81
C PRO A 275 -5.88 11.09 20.86
N GLU A 276 -5.23 11.06 22.02
CA GLU A 276 -3.83 11.41 22.23
C GLU A 276 -2.84 10.38 21.67
N LEU A 277 -3.24 9.11 21.55
CA LEU A 277 -2.35 8.04 21.09
C LEU A 277 -2.20 8.07 19.57
N THR A 278 -0.99 7.80 19.07
CA THR A 278 -0.75 7.67 17.62
C THR A 278 -1.09 6.27 17.11
N VAL A 279 -0.91 5.24 17.93
CA VAL A 279 -1.06 3.84 17.54
C VAL A 279 -2.10 3.16 18.42
N TYR A 280 -2.98 2.37 17.80
CA TYR A 280 -4.02 1.60 18.45
C TYR A 280 -3.91 0.12 18.08
N TYR A 281 -3.88 -0.77 19.07
CA TYR A 281 -3.87 -2.21 18.84
C TYR A 281 -5.22 -2.82 19.18
N TYR A 282 -5.69 -3.75 18.34
CA TYR A 282 -7.01 -4.37 18.50
C TYR A 282 -7.25 -4.94 19.91
N ASP A 283 -6.27 -5.61 20.49
CA ASP A 283 -6.40 -6.24 21.82
C ASP A 283 -6.61 -5.21 22.95
N ASP A 284 -6.15 -3.96 22.76
CA ASP A 284 -6.28 -2.89 23.75
C ASP A 284 -7.64 -2.17 23.66
N PHE A 285 -8.40 -2.37 22.57
CA PHE A 285 -9.70 -1.73 22.29
C PHE A 285 -10.82 -2.73 21.93
N LEU A 286 -10.62 -4.03 22.21
CA LEU A 286 -11.50 -5.11 21.77
C LEU A 286 -12.98 -4.84 22.07
N ASN A 287 -13.31 -4.40 23.29
CA ASN A 287 -14.70 -4.18 23.68
C ASN A 287 -15.31 -2.96 22.99
N GLU A 288 -14.51 -1.93 22.76
CA GLU A 288 -14.91 -0.70 22.09
C GLU A 288 -15.12 -0.93 20.59
N THR A 289 -14.37 -1.84 19.96
CA THR A 289 -14.62 -2.23 18.56
C THR A 289 -16.03 -2.81 18.36
N LEU A 290 -16.58 -3.55 19.34
CA LEU A 290 -17.96 -4.04 19.27
C LEU A 290 -18.99 -2.90 19.22
N MET A 291 -18.69 -1.76 19.85
CA MET A 291 -19.58 -0.60 19.84
C MET A 291 -19.58 0.09 18.47
N VAL A 292 -18.46 0.05 17.74
CA VAL A 292 -18.36 0.58 16.38
C VAL A 292 -19.39 -0.10 15.47
N SER A 293 -19.50 -1.43 15.54
CA SER A 293 -20.41 -2.20 14.68
C SER A 293 -21.90 -1.88 14.89
N VAL A 294 -22.27 -1.30 16.04
CA VAL A 294 -23.67 -0.96 16.38
C VAL A 294 -23.91 0.54 16.47
N GLN A 295 -22.89 1.37 16.22
CA GLN A 295 -22.92 2.80 16.49
C GLN A 295 -24.05 3.52 15.73
N ASP A 296 -24.38 3.08 14.52
CA ASP A 296 -25.40 3.72 13.67
C ASP A 296 -26.79 3.06 13.75
N SER A 297 -27.05 2.29 14.81
CA SER A 297 -28.34 1.63 15.02
C SER A 297 -29.33 2.47 15.86
N TRP A 298 -30.63 2.22 15.73
CA TRP A 298 -31.61 2.83 16.66
C TRP A 298 -31.38 2.40 18.12
N LYS A 299 -30.79 1.22 18.34
CA LYS A 299 -30.47 0.70 19.68
C LYS A 299 -29.37 1.53 20.35
N SER A 300 -28.35 1.92 19.59
CA SER A 300 -27.30 2.80 20.11
C SER A 300 -27.86 4.18 20.44
N GLU A 301 -28.76 4.74 19.61
CA GLU A 301 -29.41 6.01 19.91
C GLU A 301 -30.20 5.98 21.22
N GLU A 302 -30.96 4.92 21.50
CA GLU A 302 -31.64 4.76 22.80
C GLU A 302 -30.64 4.65 23.97
N MET A 303 -29.58 3.87 23.81
CA MET A 303 -28.58 3.70 24.86
C MET A 303 -27.82 4.99 25.17
N ILE A 304 -27.48 5.77 24.13
CA ILE A 304 -26.76 7.04 24.25
C ILE A 304 -27.56 8.08 25.05
N LYS A 305 -28.91 8.05 25.03
CA LYS A 305 -29.75 9.01 25.78
C LYS A 305 -29.41 9.06 27.27
N VAL A 306 -29.09 7.90 27.87
CA VAL A 306 -28.70 7.80 29.28
C VAL A 306 -27.47 8.67 29.56
N TYR A 307 -26.45 8.59 28.69
CA TYR A 307 -25.21 9.35 28.85
C TYR A 307 -25.35 10.81 28.39
N LYS A 308 -26.15 11.10 27.34
CA LYS A 308 -26.50 12.47 26.94
C LYS A 308 -27.18 13.23 28.08
N ASN A 309 -28.10 12.59 28.80
CA ASN A 309 -28.76 13.19 29.96
C ASN A 309 -27.77 13.50 31.10
N LEU A 310 -26.79 12.63 31.32
CA LEU A 310 -25.71 12.89 32.27
C LEU A 310 -24.91 14.13 31.87
N ILE A 311 -24.44 14.20 30.62
CA ILE A 311 -23.66 15.32 30.10
C ILE A 311 -24.44 16.64 30.19
N ALA A 312 -25.72 16.63 29.81
CA ALA A 312 -26.55 17.84 29.84
C ALA A 312 -26.71 18.44 31.24
N GLN A 313 -26.64 17.60 32.28
CA GLN A 313 -26.77 18.03 33.68
C GLN A 313 -25.42 18.22 34.38
N ASP A 314 -24.32 17.72 33.81
CA ASP A 314 -22.96 17.78 34.36
C ASP A 314 -22.17 18.97 33.80
N LYS A 315 -22.57 20.19 34.16
CA LYS A 315 -21.98 21.43 33.65
C LYS A 315 -20.47 21.55 33.91
N SER A 316 -19.96 20.96 34.99
CA SER A 316 -18.54 21.01 35.36
C SER A 316 -17.72 19.84 34.81
N GLY A 317 -18.36 18.81 34.23
CA GLY A 317 -17.68 17.59 33.78
C GLY A 317 -17.24 16.65 34.91
N GLU A 318 -17.54 16.99 36.16
CA GLU A 318 -17.08 16.23 37.33
C GLU A 318 -17.75 14.87 37.44
N LEU A 319 -19.02 14.74 37.05
CA LEU A 319 -19.73 13.46 37.10
C LEU A 319 -19.21 12.52 36.01
N GLN A 320 -18.97 13.03 34.80
CA GLN A 320 -18.33 12.29 33.71
C GLN A 320 -16.94 11.80 34.12
N GLN A 321 -16.10 12.69 34.67
CA GLN A 321 -14.78 12.33 35.17
C GLN A 321 -14.87 11.28 36.28
N THR A 322 -15.82 11.44 37.21
CA THR A 322 -16.02 10.47 38.29
C THR A 322 -16.41 9.10 37.76
N LEU A 323 -17.31 9.03 36.78
CA LEU A 323 -17.73 7.77 36.16
C LEU A 323 -16.58 7.08 35.40
N GLN A 324 -15.78 7.86 34.66
CA GLN A 324 -14.59 7.33 33.96
C GLN A 324 -13.55 6.77 34.94
N VAL A 325 -13.25 7.52 36.01
CA VAL A 325 -12.31 7.03 37.03
C VAL A 325 -12.89 5.85 37.80
N TYR A 326 -14.20 5.81 38.03
CA TYR A 326 -14.85 4.67 38.65
C TYR A 326 -14.68 3.38 37.85
N MET A 327 -14.82 3.45 36.52
CA MET A 327 -14.56 2.32 35.61
C MET A 327 -13.07 1.93 35.59
N ALA A 328 -12.17 2.91 35.51
CA ALA A 328 -10.73 2.68 35.43
C ALA A 328 -10.11 2.09 36.71
N GLU A 329 -10.71 2.35 37.87
CA GLU A 329 -10.27 1.82 39.18
C GLU A 329 -11.15 0.66 39.67
N GLU A 330 -11.95 0.06 38.77
CA GLU A 330 -12.77 -1.13 39.05
C GLU A 330 -13.72 -0.96 40.26
N GLY A 331 -14.20 0.27 40.49
CA GLY A 331 -15.07 0.59 41.62
C GLY A 331 -14.39 0.68 42.99
N GLU A 332 -13.06 0.61 43.10
CA GLU A 332 -12.35 0.74 44.38
C GLU A 332 -12.38 2.19 44.87
N LEU A 333 -13.26 2.45 45.82
CA LEU A 333 -13.62 3.81 46.24
C LEU A 333 -12.44 4.63 46.78
N ASN A 334 -11.43 4.00 47.41
CA ASN A 334 -10.30 4.74 47.98
C ASN A 334 -9.34 5.22 46.89
N ARG A 335 -9.01 4.36 45.92
CA ARG A 335 -8.23 4.70 44.72
C ARG A 335 -8.93 5.78 43.91
N ILE A 336 -10.25 5.66 43.72
CA ILE A 336 -11.05 6.68 43.02
C ILE A 336 -10.98 8.03 43.73
N ALA A 337 -11.24 8.06 45.04
CA ALA A 337 -11.19 9.28 45.84
C ALA A 337 -9.79 9.92 45.80
N LYS A 338 -8.73 9.12 45.89
CA LYS A 338 -7.35 9.56 45.79
C LYS A 338 -7.01 10.12 44.40
N ARG A 339 -7.42 9.43 43.33
CA ARG A 339 -7.16 9.81 41.94
C ARG A 339 -7.91 11.08 41.54
N LEU A 340 -9.13 11.28 42.05
CA LEU A 340 -9.92 12.49 41.85
C LEU A 340 -9.56 13.62 42.81
N VAL A 341 -8.70 13.37 43.81
CA VAL A 341 -8.34 14.32 44.87
C VAL A 341 -9.58 14.86 45.60
N ILE A 342 -10.50 13.97 45.97
CA ILE A 342 -11.75 14.32 46.68
C ILE A 342 -11.95 13.44 47.92
N HIS A 343 -12.80 13.91 48.84
CA HIS A 343 -13.21 13.11 49.98
C HIS A 343 -14.21 12.01 49.59
N ARG A 344 -14.23 10.89 50.34
CA ARG A 344 -15.15 9.75 50.12
C ARG A 344 -16.63 10.15 50.12
N ASN A 345 -16.99 11.16 50.91
CA ASN A 345 -18.36 11.70 50.94
C ASN A 345 -18.74 12.38 49.62
N THR A 346 -17.81 13.16 49.05
CA THR A 346 -18.00 13.80 47.75
C THR A 346 -18.13 12.75 46.65
N LEU A 347 -17.30 11.71 46.67
CA LEU A 347 -17.42 10.58 45.75
C LEU A 347 -18.80 9.91 45.85
N ARG A 348 -19.26 9.60 47.08
CA ARG A 348 -20.58 9.01 47.30
C ARG A 348 -21.70 9.90 46.75
N TYR A 349 -21.61 11.21 46.97
CA TYR A 349 -22.57 12.17 46.44
C TYR A 349 -22.57 12.18 44.90
N ARG A 350 -21.39 12.24 44.26
CA ARG A 350 -21.29 12.22 42.79
C ARG A 350 -21.85 10.93 42.19
N LEU A 351 -21.57 9.76 42.79
CA LEU A 351 -22.14 8.48 42.36
C LEU A 351 -23.66 8.43 42.53
N GLN A 352 -24.18 8.94 43.64
CA GLN A 352 -25.63 9.07 43.83
C GLN A 352 -26.25 9.98 42.77
N ARG A 353 -25.60 11.12 42.49
CA ARG A 353 -26.07 12.06 41.47
C ARG A 353 -26.09 11.45 40.07
N ILE A 354 -25.08 10.64 39.72
CA ILE A 354 -25.09 9.87 38.46
C ILE A 354 -26.30 8.93 38.43
N HIS A 355 -26.58 8.20 39.52
CA HIS A 355 -27.75 7.34 39.60
C HIS A 355 -29.07 8.12 39.44
N ASP A 356 -29.22 9.24 40.14
CA ASP A 356 -30.43 10.05 40.09
C ASP A 356 -30.71 10.61 38.67
N ILE A 357 -29.65 10.95 37.92
CA ILE A 357 -29.77 11.50 36.56
C ILE A 357 -30.02 10.40 35.53
N THR A 358 -29.34 9.27 35.65
CA THR A 358 -29.30 8.22 34.62
C THR A 358 -30.30 7.08 34.88
N GLY A 359 -30.79 6.94 36.10
CA GLY A 359 -31.54 5.78 36.57
C GLY A 359 -30.67 4.52 36.71
N LYS A 360 -29.34 4.64 36.63
CA LYS A 360 -28.38 3.53 36.60
C LYS A 360 -27.39 3.66 37.75
N ASP A 361 -27.35 2.69 38.65
CA ASP A 361 -26.44 2.72 39.80
C ASP A 361 -25.04 2.19 39.38
N PRO A 362 -23.97 3.02 39.38
CA PRO A 362 -22.63 2.57 39.01
C PRO A 362 -22.09 1.41 39.86
N LYS A 363 -22.67 1.15 41.05
CA LYS A 363 -22.28 0.03 41.91
C LYS A 363 -22.88 -1.31 41.46
N ARG A 364 -23.92 -1.29 40.63
CA ARG A 364 -24.51 -2.49 40.04
C ARG A 364 -23.82 -2.78 38.71
N ILE A 365 -23.26 -3.98 38.57
CA ILE A 365 -22.48 -4.36 37.38
C ILE A 365 -23.28 -4.16 36.08
N SER A 366 -24.56 -4.56 36.05
CA SER A 366 -25.42 -4.40 34.87
C SER A 366 -25.61 -2.94 34.46
N ASP A 367 -25.72 -2.05 35.44
CA ASP A 367 -25.92 -0.63 35.23
C ASP A 367 -24.60 0.05 34.86
N LEU A 368 -23.48 -0.35 35.46
CA LEU A 368 -22.14 0.10 35.10
C LEU A 368 -21.80 -0.23 33.64
N ILE A 369 -22.07 -1.47 33.20
CA ILE A 369 -21.88 -1.88 31.80
C ILE A 369 -22.77 -1.03 30.88
N SER A 370 -24.04 -0.81 31.25
CA SER A 370 -24.95 0.03 30.48
C SER A 370 -24.42 1.46 30.33
N LEU A 371 -23.91 2.04 31.42
CA LEU A 371 -23.29 3.37 31.43
C LEU A 371 -22.01 3.41 30.59
N GLN A 372 -21.18 2.37 30.66
CA GLN A 372 -19.95 2.25 29.90
C GLN A 372 -20.21 2.19 28.39
N PHE A 373 -21.14 1.34 27.96
CA PHE A 373 -21.52 1.24 26.55
C PHE A 373 -22.15 2.54 26.05
N ALA A 374 -23.04 3.17 26.85
CA ALA A 374 -23.62 4.46 26.50
C ALA A 374 -22.55 5.55 26.34
N MET A 375 -21.53 5.56 27.21
CA MET A 375 -20.39 6.48 27.11
C MET A 375 -19.56 6.22 25.85
N TRP A 376 -19.23 4.95 25.56
CA TRP A 376 -18.45 4.59 24.38
C TRP A 376 -19.16 4.96 23.08
N LEU A 377 -20.44 4.61 22.97
CA LEU A 377 -21.28 4.97 21.84
C LEU A 377 -21.41 6.50 21.68
N TYR A 378 -21.51 7.23 22.78
CA TYR A 378 -21.54 8.69 22.73
C TYR A 378 -20.22 9.27 22.17
N LYS A 379 -19.08 8.74 22.63
CA LYS A 379 -17.75 9.17 22.15
C LYS A 379 -17.53 8.84 20.67
N LEU A 380 -18.02 7.69 20.19
CA LEU A 380 -17.92 7.29 18.78
C LEU A 380 -18.71 8.20 17.82
N LYS A 381 -19.80 8.83 18.30
CA LYS A 381 -20.62 9.76 17.50
C LYS A 381 -20.15 11.22 17.52
N LYS A 382 -19.12 11.54 18.32
CA LYS A 382 -18.60 12.89 18.48
C LYS A 382 -17.42 13.10 17.53
#